data_AF-A0A9E2ZYH0-F1
#
_entry.id   AF-A0A9E2ZYH0-F1
#
_cell.length_a   1.000
_cell.length_b   1.000
_cell.length_c   1.000
_cell.angle_alpha   90.00
_cell.angle_beta   90.00
_cell.angle_gamma   90.00
#
_symmetry.space_group_name_H-M   'P 1'
#
loop_
_entity.id
_entity.type
_entity.pdbx_description
1 polymer ?
#
loop_
_entity_poly.entity_id
_entity_poly.type
_entity_poly.pdbx_seq_one_letter_code
_entity_poly.pdbx_strand_id
1 'polypeptide(L)'
;MSLVKRVHLGGTRRAGLILAGLLAVGVATASGTALAASGSGSAGMAGMMRGMPAGSSAKTGFTNGWYDGQTVRFFYSKNYFCRTPPASGASSKCEAGSDYIRTPADTFDPLYVVVPLGFTPPADTLQCPVAGNCIDHPHTIDLSAVLGSGTSDVLLPAHSHVVATDNGGQAEWWNVDVVGVKSLSAWDKIVQAKSDWELMYLQRSDPSQVTGNIATNLFLYFAVLR
;
A
#
# COMPACT_ATOMS: atom_id res chain seq x y z
N MET A 1 -18.73 31.60 -9.59
CA MET A 1 -17.59 30.82 -10.13
C MET A 1 -16.36 31.23 -9.33
N SER A 2 -15.93 30.41 -8.36
CA SER A 2 -14.76 30.69 -7.54
C SER A 2 -13.72 29.59 -7.83
N LEU A 3 -12.67 29.95 -8.56
CA LEU A 3 -11.52 29.09 -8.80
C LEU A 3 -10.69 29.04 -7.50
N VAL A 4 -10.92 28.01 -6.68
CA VAL A 4 -9.97 27.69 -5.60
C VAL A 4 -8.90 26.81 -6.21
N LYS A 5 -7.77 27.42 -6.53
CA LYS A 5 -6.55 26.75 -6.99
C LYS A 5 -6.02 25.91 -5.83
N ARG A 6 -6.22 24.59 -5.86
CA ARG A 6 -5.60 23.67 -4.89
C ARG A 6 -4.08 23.72 -5.11
N VAL A 7 -3.36 24.23 -4.13
CA VAL A 7 -1.90 24.23 -4.11
C VAL A 7 -1.43 22.84 -3.70
N HIS A 8 -0.78 22.11 -4.60
CA HIS A 8 -0.03 20.91 -4.24
C HIS A 8 1.17 21.33 -3.38
N LEU A 9 1.10 21.05 -2.07
CA LEU A 9 2.30 21.01 -1.25
C LEU A 9 2.98 19.65 -1.49
N GLY A 10 3.98 19.64 -2.36
CA GLY A 10 5.00 18.60 -2.39
C GLY A 10 5.77 18.61 -1.08
N GLY A 11 5.28 17.85 -0.09
CA GLY A 11 5.89 17.76 1.23
C GLY A 11 7.09 16.83 1.19
N THR A 12 8.30 17.38 1.15
CA THR A 12 9.53 16.66 1.52
C THR A 12 9.45 16.30 3.01
N ARG A 13 9.02 15.07 3.33
CA ARG A 13 8.96 14.59 4.72
C ARG A 13 10.35 14.09 5.13
N ARG A 14 11.14 14.96 5.77
CA ARG A 14 12.32 14.55 6.54
C ARG A 14 11.88 14.21 7.97
N ALA A 15 12.15 12.95 8.32
CA ALA A 15 12.56 12.39 9.61
C ALA A 15 12.08 13.02 10.93
N GLY A 16 11.51 12.18 11.81
CA GLY A 16 11.29 12.52 13.21
C GLY A 16 10.80 11.37 14.09
N LEU A 17 11.37 10.17 13.97
CA LEU A 17 11.26 9.15 15.05
C LEU A 17 12.49 9.27 15.94
N ILE A 18 12.34 9.94 17.08
CA ILE A 18 13.26 9.84 18.22
C ILE A 18 12.76 8.67 19.08
N LEU A 19 13.43 7.52 18.99
CA LEU A 19 13.38 6.49 20.03
C LEU A 19 14.59 6.70 20.96
N ALA A 20 14.33 7.19 22.16
CA ALA A 20 15.26 7.10 23.29
C ALA A 20 15.24 5.66 23.81
N GLY A 21 16.41 5.04 23.88
CA GLY A 21 16.59 3.63 24.18
C GLY A 21 16.57 3.27 25.67
N LEU A 22 16.74 1.97 25.92
CA LEU A 22 17.37 1.44 27.11
C LEU A 22 18.06 0.12 26.73
N LEU A 23 19.38 0.13 26.87
CA LEU A 23 20.29 -1.02 26.79
C LEU A 23 20.01 -1.99 27.95
N ALA A 24 19.90 -3.27 27.65
CA ALA A 24 20.17 -4.34 28.61
C ALA A 24 21.09 -5.37 27.96
N VAL A 25 22.29 -5.45 28.52
CA VAL A 25 23.37 -6.38 28.22
C VAL A 25 22.97 -7.79 28.67
N GLY A 26 23.18 -8.78 27.81
CA GLY A 26 23.04 -10.20 28.16
C GLY A 26 23.95 -11.06 27.28
N VAL A 27 25.15 -11.35 27.79
CA VAL A 27 26.11 -12.29 27.20
C VAL A 27 25.66 -13.72 27.52
N ALA A 28 25.56 -14.57 26.50
CA ALA A 28 25.64 -16.02 26.67
C ALA A 28 26.30 -16.66 25.45
N THR A 29 27.53 -17.13 25.68
CA THR A 29 28.34 -17.95 24.80
C THR A 29 27.78 -19.37 24.71
N ALA A 30 27.61 -19.91 23.51
CA ALA A 30 27.63 -21.35 23.28
C ALA A 30 28.20 -21.67 21.89
N SER A 31 29.33 -22.36 21.92
CA SER A 31 30.15 -22.79 20.80
C SER A 31 29.44 -23.85 19.94
N GLY A 32 29.59 -23.75 18.62
CA GLY A 32 29.21 -24.80 17.68
C GLY A 32 30.08 -24.73 16.43
N THR A 33 31.14 -25.52 16.39
CA THR A 33 31.97 -25.75 15.21
C THR A 33 31.23 -26.62 14.20
N ALA A 34 31.08 -26.16 12.96
CA ALA A 34 30.86 -27.04 11.82
C ALA A 34 31.65 -26.53 10.61
N LEU A 35 32.32 -27.47 9.96
CA LEU A 35 33.39 -27.28 8.99
C LEU A 35 32.91 -26.69 7.66
N ALA A 36 33.80 -25.92 7.04
CA ALA A 36 33.70 -25.41 5.69
C ALA A 36 33.85 -26.54 4.64
N ALA A 37 33.11 -26.43 3.54
CA ALA A 37 33.48 -27.03 2.26
C ALA A 37 33.51 -25.92 1.21
N SER A 38 34.71 -25.74 0.66
CA SER A 38 35.12 -24.81 -0.38
C SER A 38 34.51 -25.13 -1.75
N GLY A 39 34.11 -24.07 -2.47
CA GLY A 39 33.80 -24.13 -3.89
C GLY A 39 33.99 -22.75 -4.53
N SER A 40 35.20 -22.47 -5.01
CA SER A 40 35.52 -21.31 -5.84
C SER A 40 35.19 -21.62 -7.30
N GLY A 41 34.48 -20.71 -7.97
CA GLY A 41 34.17 -20.81 -9.40
C GLY A 41 33.77 -19.48 -10.01
N SER A 42 34.78 -18.78 -10.52
CA SER A 42 34.81 -17.78 -11.61
C SER A 42 33.78 -16.66 -11.72
N ALA A 43 34.33 -15.44 -11.68
CA ALA A 43 33.74 -14.21 -12.15
C ALA A 43 33.24 -14.32 -13.61
N GLY A 44 31.98 -13.92 -13.81
CA GLY A 44 31.40 -13.58 -15.10
C GLY A 44 30.51 -12.36 -14.91
N MET A 45 30.94 -11.22 -15.45
CA MET A 45 30.12 -10.00 -15.54
C MET A 45 28.93 -10.27 -16.48
N ALA A 46 27.77 -10.55 -15.90
CA ALA A 46 26.49 -10.56 -16.60
C ALA A 46 25.60 -9.46 -15.99
N GLY A 47 25.14 -8.58 -16.88
CA GLY A 47 24.50 -7.31 -16.57
C GLY A 47 23.19 -7.39 -15.78
N MET A 48 22.82 -6.20 -15.33
CA MET A 48 21.63 -5.83 -14.57
C MET A 48 20.34 -6.44 -15.14
N MET A 49 19.73 -7.38 -14.41
CA MET A 49 18.27 -7.61 -14.30
C MET A 49 18.04 -8.81 -13.38
N ARG A 50 18.13 -8.60 -12.07
CA ARG A 50 17.66 -9.58 -11.06
C ARG A 50 16.93 -8.84 -9.95
N GLY A 51 15.68 -8.54 -10.24
CA GLY A 51 14.72 -7.93 -9.34
C GLY A 51 13.30 -8.26 -9.80
N MET A 52 12.97 -9.54 -9.89
CA MET A 52 11.58 -10.00 -10.01
C MET A 52 11.40 -11.28 -9.18
N PRO A 53 10.67 -11.18 -8.07
CA PRO A 53 9.61 -12.12 -7.74
C PRO A 53 8.30 -11.32 -7.54
N ALA A 54 7.09 -11.75 -7.89
CA ALA A 54 6.55 -13.07 -8.17
C ALA A 54 5.41 -13.02 -9.22
N GLY A 55 5.39 -13.99 -10.13
CA GLY A 55 4.24 -14.90 -10.25
C GLY A 55 2.91 -14.47 -10.88
N SER A 56 2.72 -13.26 -11.41
CA SER A 56 1.56 -13.00 -12.27
C SER A 56 1.90 -12.06 -13.42
N SER A 57 1.66 -12.50 -14.65
CA SER A 57 1.59 -11.61 -15.81
C SER A 57 0.58 -10.50 -15.52
N ALA A 58 0.91 -9.26 -15.91
CA ALA A 58 -0.02 -8.13 -15.78
C ALA A 58 -1.39 -8.50 -16.38
N LYS A 59 -2.45 -8.34 -15.61
CA LYS A 59 -3.82 -8.57 -16.02
C LYS A 59 -4.42 -7.23 -16.42
N THR A 60 -4.62 -7.03 -17.71
CA THR A 60 -5.33 -5.84 -18.17
C THR A 60 -6.81 -5.92 -17.76
N GLY A 61 -7.35 -4.86 -17.17
CA GLY A 61 -8.76 -4.81 -16.81
C GLY A 61 -9.12 -3.65 -15.91
N PHE A 62 -10.24 -3.77 -15.20
CA PHE A 62 -10.84 -2.65 -14.49
C PHE A 62 -11.28 -2.99 -13.08
N THR A 63 -11.16 -2.00 -12.20
CA THR A 63 -11.99 -1.87 -11.00
C THR A 63 -12.79 -0.58 -11.08
N ASN A 64 -13.82 -0.45 -10.25
CA ASN A 64 -14.33 0.87 -9.90
C ASN A 64 -13.34 1.57 -8.96
N GLY A 65 -13.51 2.87 -8.81
CA GLY A 65 -12.76 3.75 -7.92
C GLY A 65 -13.64 4.92 -7.48
N TRP A 66 -13.21 5.67 -6.47
CA TRP A 66 -13.87 6.90 -6.04
C TRP A 66 -12.99 8.11 -6.28
N TYR A 67 -13.58 9.13 -6.90
CA TYR A 67 -12.91 10.38 -7.21
C TYR A 67 -13.92 11.52 -7.32
N ASP A 68 -13.67 12.62 -6.61
CA ASP A 68 -14.43 13.88 -6.71
C ASP A 68 -15.96 13.71 -6.69
N GLY A 69 -16.47 12.90 -5.76
CA GLY A 69 -17.91 12.67 -5.60
C GLY A 69 -18.50 11.62 -6.55
N GLN A 70 -17.68 10.97 -7.38
CA GLN A 70 -18.14 10.05 -8.41
C GLN A 70 -17.52 8.65 -8.27
N THR A 71 -18.25 7.67 -8.79
CA THR A 71 -17.66 6.36 -9.08
C THR A 71 -17.01 6.45 -10.46
N VAL A 72 -15.70 6.22 -10.52
CA VAL A 72 -14.89 6.21 -11.75
C VAL A 72 -14.37 4.80 -12.02
N ARG A 73 -13.70 4.58 -13.15
CA ARG A 73 -13.06 3.30 -13.49
C ARG A 73 -11.56 3.43 -13.47
N PHE A 74 -10.89 2.50 -12.80
CA PHE A 74 -9.44 2.37 -12.86
C PHE A 74 -9.06 1.32 -13.87
N PHE A 75 -8.25 1.70 -14.85
CA PHE A 75 -7.76 0.80 -15.90
C PHE A 75 -6.33 0.35 -15.61
N TYR A 76 -6.17 -0.92 -15.25
CA TYR A 76 -4.88 -1.52 -14.94
C TYR A 76 -4.23 -2.05 -16.21
N SER A 77 -2.94 -1.77 -16.36
CA SER A 77 -2.15 -2.18 -17.53
C SER A 77 -0.74 -2.67 -17.20
N LYS A 78 -0.37 -2.66 -15.92
CA LYS A 78 0.86 -3.26 -15.39
C LYS A 78 0.55 -3.85 -14.02
N ASN A 79 1.29 -4.91 -13.70
CA ASN A 79 1.22 -5.51 -12.37
C ASN A 79 1.73 -4.54 -11.28
N TYR A 80 1.34 -4.79 -10.02
CA TYR A 80 1.81 -4.03 -8.88
C TYR A 80 3.33 -4.09 -8.70
N PHE A 81 3.85 -3.13 -7.95
CA PHE A 81 5.23 -3.09 -7.53
C PHE A 81 5.32 -2.99 -6.01
N CYS A 82 6.03 -3.92 -5.39
CA CYS A 82 6.38 -3.87 -3.97
C CYS A 82 7.89 -3.89 -3.79
N ARG A 83 8.38 -3.05 -2.90
CA ARG A 83 9.80 -2.81 -2.72
C ARG A 83 10.42 -3.59 -1.57
N THR A 84 11.67 -4.01 -1.74
CA THR A 84 12.55 -4.49 -0.67
C THR A 84 13.66 -3.46 -0.37
N PRO A 85 14.09 -3.24 0.88
CA PRO A 85 13.44 -3.54 2.16
C PRO A 85 12.35 -2.51 2.52
N PRO A 86 11.47 -2.81 3.49
CA PRO A 86 11.68 -3.76 4.61
C PRO A 86 11.47 -5.25 4.30
N ALA A 87 11.76 -6.08 5.30
CA ALA A 87 11.70 -7.53 5.22
C ALA A 87 10.26 -8.03 5.41
N SER A 88 9.36 -7.63 4.51
CA SER A 88 8.00 -8.18 4.42
C SER A 88 8.03 -9.72 4.47
N GLY A 89 7.32 -10.29 5.44
CA GLY A 89 7.06 -11.73 5.57
C GLY A 89 6.16 -12.26 4.46
N ALA A 90 5.36 -11.38 3.84
CA ALA A 90 4.39 -11.79 2.83
C ALA A 90 5.01 -12.43 1.59
N SER A 91 4.27 -13.37 0.97
CA SER A 91 4.66 -13.99 -0.30
C SER A 91 4.82 -12.96 -1.43
N SER A 92 3.97 -11.93 -1.45
CA SER A 92 4.01 -10.81 -2.39
C SER A 92 5.15 -9.83 -2.18
N LYS A 93 5.79 -9.86 -1.00
CA LYS A 93 6.76 -8.85 -0.52
C LYS A 93 6.18 -7.45 -0.30
N CYS A 94 4.86 -7.32 -0.28
CA CYS A 94 4.17 -6.08 0.05
C CYS A 94 3.89 -6.00 1.54
N GLU A 95 4.03 -4.82 2.13
CA GLU A 95 3.77 -4.58 3.55
C GLU A 95 3.15 -3.21 3.79
N ALA A 96 2.38 -3.12 4.87
CA ALA A 96 1.88 -1.87 5.42
C ALA A 96 2.56 -1.58 6.77
N GLY A 97 2.77 -0.30 7.06
CA GLY A 97 3.40 0.17 8.30
C GLY A 97 4.88 0.55 8.13
N SER A 98 5.37 0.69 6.90
CA SER A 98 6.74 1.06 6.60
C SER A 98 6.84 1.90 5.33
N ASP A 99 7.81 2.81 5.32
CA ASP A 99 8.06 3.70 4.18
C ASP A 99 8.89 3.02 3.07
N TYR A 100 8.69 3.49 1.84
CA TYR A 100 9.52 3.13 0.69
C TYR A 100 10.80 3.98 0.62
N ILE A 101 11.91 3.37 0.19
CA ILE A 101 13.20 4.06 -0.02
C ILE A 101 13.64 4.22 -1.48
N ARG A 102 12.93 3.61 -2.45
CA ARG A 102 12.98 3.97 -3.89
C ARG A 102 11.63 3.69 -4.52
N THR A 103 11.28 4.43 -5.57
CA THR A 103 9.97 4.42 -6.20
C THR A 103 10.07 3.91 -7.64
N PRO A 104 9.01 3.34 -8.22
CA PRO A 104 9.01 2.86 -9.61
C PRO A 104 8.98 4.01 -10.65
N ALA A 105 8.74 5.24 -10.19
CA ALA A 105 8.81 6.47 -10.97
C ALA A 105 9.24 7.65 -10.09
N ASP A 106 9.75 8.71 -10.72
CA ASP A 106 10.15 9.96 -10.04
C ASP A 106 8.94 10.80 -9.60
N THR A 107 7.78 10.57 -10.23
CA THR A 107 6.51 11.23 -9.92
C THR A 107 5.41 10.17 -9.81
N PHE A 108 4.55 10.33 -8.82
CA PHE A 108 3.41 9.48 -8.56
C PHE A 108 2.43 10.24 -7.66
N ASP A 109 1.15 9.95 -7.83
CA ASP A 109 0.08 10.45 -6.98
C ASP A 109 -0.36 9.43 -5.91
N PRO A 110 -0.92 9.89 -4.78
CA PRO A 110 -1.39 8.99 -3.74
C PRO A 110 -2.69 8.29 -4.13
N LEU A 111 -2.73 7.01 -3.82
CA LEU A 111 -3.92 6.18 -3.79
C LEU A 111 -4.25 5.81 -2.34
N TYR A 112 -5.46 6.15 -1.89
CA TYR A 112 -5.95 5.74 -0.58
C TYR A 112 -6.75 4.44 -0.71
N VAL A 113 -6.22 3.36 -0.14
CA VAL A 113 -6.91 2.08 -0.03
C VAL A 113 -7.64 2.03 1.31
N VAL A 114 -8.97 2.12 1.27
CA VAL A 114 -9.81 2.03 2.47
C VAL A 114 -10.15 0.58 2.80
N VAL A 115 -9.85 0.17 4.02
CA VAL A 115 -10.00 -1.22 4.50
C VAL A 115 -10.95 -1.24 5.70
N PRO A 116 -12.05 -2.01 5.68
CA PRO A 116 -12.89 -2.21 6.84
C PRO A 116 -12.17 -3.06 7.90
N LEU A 117 -12.16 -2.60 9.15
CA LEU A 117 -11.51 -3.24 10.29
C LEU A 117 -12.57 -3.68 11.31
N GLY A 118 -12.73 -5.00 11.47
CA GLY A 118 -13.63 -5.57 12.47
C GLY A 118 -15.11 -5.56 12.08
N PHE A 119 -15.46 -5.23 10.83
CA PHE A 119 -16.81 -5.35 10.28
C PHE A 119 -16.77 -5.70 8.79
N THR A 120 -17.92 -6.10 8.24
CA THR A 120 -18.11 -6.39 6.82
C THR A 120 -19.06 -5.38 6.21
N PRO A 121 -18.60 -4.48 5.30
CA PRO A 121 -19.50 -3.57 4.59
C PRO A 121 -20.34 -4.30 3.53
N PRO A 122 -21.40 -3.67 3.00
CA PRO A 122 -22.14 -4.20 1.85
C PRO A 122 -21.22 -4.49 0.66
N ALA A 123 -21.38 -5.65 0.03
CA ALA A 123 -20.45 -6.12 -1.01
C ALA A 123 -20.40 -5.22 -2.24
N ASP A 124 -21.47 -4.52 -2.56
CA ASP A 124 -21.59 -3.56 -3.66
C ASP A 124 -20.84 -2.23 -3.42
N THR A 125 -20.42 -1.98 -2.17
CA THR A 125 -19.57 -0.83 -1.81
C THR A 125 -18.07 -1.16 -1.87
N LEU A 126 -17.72 -2.44 -2.03
CA LEU A 126 -16.35 -2.92 -2.17
C LEU A 126 -15.97 -3.00 -3.65
N GLN A 127 -14.84 -2.38 -4.00
CA GLN A 127 -14.29 -2.46 -5.35
C GLN A 127 -13.46 -3.73 -5.55
N CYS A 128 -12.85 -4.22 -4.46
CA CYS A 128 -12.17 -5.50 -4.36
C CYS A 128 -12.80 -6.30 -3.21
N PRO A 129 -13.94 -6.99 -3.44
CA PRO A 129 -14.73 -7.60 -2.37
C PRO A 129 -14.16 -8.92 -1.84
N VAL A 130 -13.28 -9.58 -2.59
CA VAL A 130 -12.74 -10.91 -2.26
C VAL A 130 -11.29 -10.75 -1.81
N ALA A 131 -11.00 -11.15 -0.58
CA ALA A 131 -9.64 -11.06 -0.04
C ALA A 131 -8.63 -11.82 -0.91
N GLY A 132 -7.49 -11.20 -1.16
CA GLY A 132 -6.42 -11.70 -2.03
C GLY A 132 -6.77 -11.77 -3.51
N ASN A 133 -7.96 -11.32 -3.93
CA ASN A 133 -8.37 -11.39 -5.33
C ASN A 133 -8.83 -10.01 -5.81
N CYS A 134 -7.87 -9.19 -6.20
CA CYS A 134 -8.11 -8.01 -7.00
C CYS A 134 -7.13 -7.92 -8.17
N ILE A 135 -7.55 -7.30 -9.27
CA ILE A 135 -6.76 -7.25 -10.50
C ILE A 135 -5.48 -6.44 -10.30
N ASP A 136 -4.33 -7.00 -10.71
CA ASP A 136 -3.02 -6.36 -10.56
C ASP A 136 -2.69 -5.90 -9.13
N HIS A 137 -3.28 -6.54 -8.12
CA HIS A 137 -2.96 -6.36 -6.71
C HIS A 137 -2.16 -7.55 -6.17
N PRO A 138 -1.42 -7.36 -5.06
CA PRO A 138 -0.79 -8.49 -4.40
C PRO A 138 -1.84 -9.44 -3.80
N HIS A 139 -1.57 -10.74 -3.89
CA HIS A 139 -2.44 -11.75 -3.29
C HIS A 139 -2.39 -11.71 -1.76
N THR A 140 -1.20 -11.47 -1.21
CA THR A 140 -0.98 -11.36 0.24
C THR A 140 -0.30 -10.05 0.61
N ILE A 141 -0.32 -9.67 1.88
CA ILE A 141 0.33 -8.47 2.41
C ILE A 141 0.80 -8.74 3.85
N ASP A 142 1.91 -8.13 4.23
CA ASP A 142 2.41 -8.14 5.60
C ASP A 142 1.81 -6.94 6.34
N LEU A 143 1.02 -7.23 7.37
CA LEU A 143 0.42 -6.23 8.25
C LEU A 143 1.03 -6.27 9.65
N SER A 144 2.16 -6.97 9.85
CA SER A 144 2.71 -7.23 11.18
C SER A 144 3.13 -5.97 11.93
N ALA A 145 3.56 -4.93 11.21
CA ALA A 145 3.84 -3.61 11.79
C ALA A 145 2.57 -2.85 12.24
N VAL A 146 1.40 -3.22 11.70
CA VAL A 146 0.12 -2.54 11.93
C VAL A 146 -0.77 -3.32 12.90
N LEU A 147 -0.83 -4.64 12.76
CA LEU A 147 -1.75 -5.53 13.47
C LEU A 147 -1.03 -6.56 14.37
N GLY A 148 0.30 -6.60 14.35
CA GLY A 148 1.12 -7.46 15.22
C GLY A 148 1.66 -8.73 14.54
N SER A 149 2.58 -9.41 15.23
CA SER A 149 3.47 -10.45 14.69
C SER A 149 2.79 -11.68 14.04
N GLY A 150 1.49 -11.88 14.23
CA GLY A 150 0.72 -12.96 13.59
C GLY A 150 0.19 -12.64 12.19
N THR A 151 0.47 -11.44 11.65
CA THR A 151 -0.13 -10.93 10.40
C THR A 151 0.91 -10.68 9.30
N SER A 152 2.02 -11.41 9.33
CA SER A 152 3.14 -11.20 8.40
C SER A 152 2.93 -11.70 6.98
N ASP A 153 1.96 -12.59 6.75
CA ASP A 153 1.55 -13.05 5.41
C ASP A 153 0.06 -13.38 5.44
N VAL A 154 -0.78 -12.36 5.26
CA VAL A 154 -2.24 -12.52 5.22
C VAL A 154 -2.76 -12.23 3.83
N LEU A 155 -3.91 -12.79 3.46
CA LEU A 155 -4.60 -12.37 2.23
C LEU A 155 -4.82 -10.86 2.26
N LEU A 156 -4.59 -10.19 1.13
CA LEU A 156 -4.90 -8.77 1.00
C LEU A 156 -6.38 -8.56 1.36
N PRO A 157 -6.73 -7.78 2.40
CA PRO A 157 -8.11 -7.65 2.85
C PRO A 157 -9.02 -7.09 1.74
N ALA A 158 -10.33 -7.33 1.84
CA ALA A 158 -11.28 -6.66 0.96
C ALA A 158 -11.21 -5.13 1.16
N HIS A 159 -11.28 -4.36 0.08
CA HIS A 159 -11.04 -2.91 0.13
C HIS A 159 -11.69 -2.13 -1.03
N SER A 160 -11.65 -0.81 -0.89
CA SER A 160 -12.01 0.17 -1.93
C SER A 160 -10.94 1.25 -2.05
N HIS A 161 -11.00 2.02 -3.12
CA HIS A 161 -10.01 3.01 -3.51
C HIS A 161 -10.60 4.40 -3.61
N VAL A 162 -9.83 5.39 -3.15
CA VAL A 162 -10.05 6.82 -3.33
C VAL A 162 -8.79 7.45 -3.90
N VAL A 163 -8.93 8.23 -4.96
CA VAL A 163 -7.84 9.05 -5.53
C VAL A 163 -8.17 10.54 -5.36
N ALA A 164 -7.14 11.38 -5.25
CA ALA A 164 -7.28 12.84 -5.16
C ALA A 164 -7.24 13.54 -6.53
N THR A 165 -6.85 12.82 -7.58
CA THR A 165 -6.65 13.30 -8.94
C THR A 165 -6.96 12.17 -9.93
N ASP A 166 -7.29 12.51 -11.18
CA ASP A 166 -7.37 11.56 -12.29
C ASP A 166 -6.15 11.58 -13.20
N ASN A 167 -5.19 12.48 -12.93
CA ASN A 167 -4.03 12.75 -13.78
C ASN A 167 -4.40 12.93 -15.26
N GLY A 168 -5.52 13.60 -15.53
CA GLY A 168 -6.02 13.81 -16.89
C GLY A 168 -6.31 12.52 -17.65
N GLY A 169 -6.57 11.41 -16.94
CA GLY A 169 -6.81 10.09 -17.50
C GLY A 169 -5.56 9.37 -18.00
N GLN A 170 -4.36 9.88 -17.71
CA GLN A 170 -3.11 9.19 -18.02
C GLN A 170 -2.82 8.10 -17.00
N ALA A 171 -2.18 7.03 -17.45
CA ALA A 171 -1.72 5.98 -16.56
C ALA A 171 -0.44 6.39 -15.85
N GLU A 172 -0.36 6.14 -14.55
CA GLU A 172 0.83 6.39 -13.74
C GLU A 172 1.01 5.32 -12.66
N TRP A 173 2.13 5.40 -11.94
CA TRP A 173 2.27 4.70 -10.67
C TRP A 173 1.61 5.50 -9.55
N TRP A 174 0.84 4.82 -8.71
CA TRP A 174 0.17 5.39 -7.55
C TRP A 174 0.77 4.81 -6.28
N ASN A 175 1.21 5.65 -5.34
CA ASN A 175 1.68 5.15 -4.04
C ASN A 175 0.49 4.77 -3.17
N VAL A 176 0.49 3.57 -2.61
CA VAL A 176 -0.62 3.11 -1.78
C VAL A 176 -0.42 3.55 -0.34
N ASP A 177 -1.41 4.28 0.18
CA ASP A 177 -1.61 4.51 1.61
C ASP A 177 -2.85 3.73 2.05
N VAL A 178 -2.70 2.91 3.09
CA VAL A 178 -3.84 2.21 3.68
C VAL A 178 -4.53 3.10 4.69
N VAL A 179 -5.87 3.11 4.65
CA VAL A 179 -6.72 3.78 5.64
C VAL A 179 -7.70 2.78 6.24
N GLY A 180 -7.52 2.48 7.52
CA GLY A 180 -8.41 1.59 8.27
C GLY A 180 -9.69 2.32 8.66
N VAL A 181 -10.84 1.77 8.28
CA VAL A 181 -12.16 2.23 8.70
C VAL A 181 -12.68 1.26 9.75
N LYS A 182 -13.18 1.75 10.89
CA LYS A 182 -13.49 0.92 12.07
C LYS A 182 -14.99 0.76 12.35
N SER A 183 -15.83 1.40 11.55
CA SER A 183 -17.29 1.26 11.66
C SER A 183 -17.99 1.41 10.32
N LEU A 184 -19.17 0.79 10.22
CA LEU A 184 -20.03 0.90 9.06
C LEU A 184 -20.48 2.35 8.83
N SER A 185 -20.75 3.12 9.89
CA SER A 185 -21.16 4.52 9.74
C SER A 185 -20.07 5.38 9.10
N ALA A 186 -18.80 5.19 9.45
CA ALA A 186 -17.69 5.90 8.80
C ALA A 186 -17.50 5.44 7.34
N TRP A 187 -17.67 4.14 7.08
CA TRP A 187 -17.63 3.59 5.72
C TRP A 187 -18.72 4.21 4.83
N ASP A 188 -19.96 4.28 5.31
CA ASP A 188 -21.09 4.83 4.55
C ASP A 188 -20.88 6.29 4.19
N LYS A 189 -20.27 7.10 5.07
CA LYS A 189 -19.89 8.49 4.75
C LYS A 189 -18.89 8.54 3.59
N ILE A 190 -17.87 7.68 3.59
CA ILE A 190 -16.88 7.59 2.51
C ILE A 190 -17.55 7.14 1.20
N VAL A 191 -18.42 6.12 1.25
CA VAL A 191 -19.17 5.61 0.09
C VAL A 191 -20.09 6.69 -0.49
N GLN A 192 -20.71 7.50 0.36
CA GLN A 192 -21.60 8.58 -0.06
C GLN A 192 -20.81 9.74 -0.70
N ALA A 193 -19.69 10.13 -0.08
CA ALA A 193 -18.93 11.29 -0.50
C ALA A 193 -17.95 11.02 -1.65
N LYS A 194 -17.44 9.79 -1.79
CA LYS A 194 -16.54 9.33 -2.87
C LYS A 194 -15.39 10.30 -3.16
N SER A 195 -14.77 10.84 -2.12
CA SER A 195 -13.73 11.86 -2.25
C SER A 195 -12.64 11.70 -1.19
N ASP A 196 -11.43 12.10 -1.57
CA ASP A 196 -10.28 12.21 -0.68
C ASP A 196 -10.55 13.24 0.43
N TRP A 197 -11.31 14.28 0.11
CA TRP A 197 -11.69 15.30 1.08
C TRP A 197 -12.45 14.73 2.28
N GLU A 198 -13.46 13.87 2.05
CA GLU A 198 -14.22 13.24 3.14
C GLU A 198 -13.33 12.32 3.96
N LEU A 199 -12.45 11.55 3.30
CA LEU A 199 -11.50 10.68 3.98
C LEU A 199 -10.61 11.49 4.93
N MET A 200 -10.02 12.58 4.45
CA MET A 200 -9.16 13.44 5.26
C MET A 200 -9.94 14.22 6.33
N TYR A 201 -11.22 14.51 6.10
CA TYR A 201 -12.09 15.11 7.10
C TYR A 201 -12.33 14.13 8.25
N LEU A 202 -12.73 12.89 7.96
CA LEU A 202 -12.99 11.86 8.96
C LEU A 202 -11.74 11.49 9.76
N GLN A 203 -10.57 11.46 9.13
CA GLN A 203 -9.30 11.27 9.84
C GLN A 203 -9.02 12.34 10.91
N ARG A 204 -9.52 13.57 10.69
CA ARG A 204 -9.33 14.70 11.60
C ARG A 204 -10.46 14.82 12.61
N SER A 205 -11.71 14.64 12.18
CA SER A 205 -12.89 14.79 13.04
C SER A 205 -13.15 13.55 13.90
N ASP A 206 -12.91 12.36 13.36
CA ASP A 206 -13.26 11.07 13.94
C ASP A 206 -12.09 10.06 13.91
N PRO A 207 -10.89 10.38 14.44
CA PRO A 207 -9.69 9.51 14.37
C PRO A 207 -9.85 8.16 15.08
N SER A 208 -10.86 8.02 15.95
CA SER A 208 -11.22 6.74 16.56
C SER A 208 -11.94 5.80 15.57
N GLN A 209 -12.52 6.34 14.50
CA GLN A 209 -13.29 5.62 13.48
C GLN A 209 -12.52 5.43 12.17
N VAL A 210 -11.63 6.35 11.82
CA VAL A 210 -10.81 6.28 10.60
C VAL A 210 -9.35 6.54 10.97
N THR A 211 -8.45 5.62 10.63
CA THR A 211 -7.01 5.79 10.91
C THR A 211 -6.43 6.89 10.04
N GLY A 212 -5.34 7.52 10.49
CA GLY A 212 -4.45 8.22 9.56
C GLY A 212 -3.91 7.29 8.46
N ASN A 213 -3.19 7.86 7.50
CA ASN A 213 -2.58 7.09 6.43
C ASN A 213 -1.49 6.19 6.99
N ILE A 214 -1.59 4.90 6.68
CA ILE A 214 -0.59 3.89 6.96
C ILE A 214 0.20 3.70 5.68
N ALA A 215 1.45 4.16 5.68
CA ALA A 215 2.34 4.02 4.55
C ALA A 215 2.54 2.54 4.18
N THR A 216 2.75 2.29 2.90
CA THR A 216 3.10 0.97 2.38
C THR A 216 4.29 1.06 1.44
N ASN A 217 4.90 -0.10 1.14
CA ASN A 217 5.88 -0.22 0.06
C ASN A 217 5.24 -0.52 -1.31
N LEU A 218 3.91 -0.47 -1.42
CA LEU A 218 3.12 -0.90 -2.57
C LEU A 218 2.81 0.28 -3.50
N PHE A 219 2.96 0.01 -4.80
CA PHE A 219 2.54 0.88 -5.89
C PHE A 219 1.67 0.10 -6.87
N LEU A 220 0.61 0.75 -7.35
CA LEU A 220 -0.25 0.23 -8.41
C LEU A 220 -0.10 1.06 -9.67
N TYR A 221 -0.39 0.49 -10.84
CA TYR A 221 -0.30 1.21 -12.10
C TYR A 221 -1.63 1.19 -12.85
N PHE A 222 -2.27 2.34 -12.93
CA PHE A 222 -3.55 2.48 -13.63
C PHE A 222 -3.80 3.91 -14.13
N ALA A 223 -4.74 4.02 -15.08
CA ALA A 223 -5.36 5.29 -15.47
C ALA A 223 -6.75 5.44 -14.82
N VAL A 224 -7.13 6.66 -14.49
CA VAL A 224 -8.48 6.99 -13.98
C VAL A 224 -9.36 7.46 -15.12
N LEU A 225 -10.41 6.69 -15.43
CA LEU A 225 -11.36 6.98 -16.51
C LEU A 225 -12.71 7.40 -15.92
N ARG A 226 -13.22 8.54 -16.35
CA ARG A 226 -14.54 9.07 -15.98
C ARG A 226 -15.64 8.56 -16.91
#